data_AF-A0A8J8T6R0-F1
#
_entry.id   AF-A0A8J8T6R0-F1
#
_cell.length_a   1.000
_cell.length_b   1.000
_cell.length_c   1.000
_cell.angle_alpha   90.00
_cell.angle_beta   90.00
_cell.angle_gamma   90.00
#
_symmetry.space_group_name_H-M   'P 1'
#
loop_
_entity.id
_entity.type
_entity.pdbx_description
1 polymer ?
#
loop_
_entity_poly.entity_id
_entity_poly.type
_entity_poly.pdbx_seq_one_letter_code
_entity_poly.pdbx_strand_id
1 'polypeptide(L)'
;MGDLYAILGLEHLTYEAGEGDIKSAYKRLALMCHPDKLGEKITESDKEIWLKIQNAYETLIDKDKRKRYDSSLPFNDSIPQEQDVIDIPEAAFYEMFEPVFKRNALFARKKPVPNMGDGATPMEQVLRFYKYWDNFESWRDFSQFDEYDPREAADRYERRYMEKENKKQRDKHIKKERARIIKMVELAYKYDPRIKRQREQEEQEKLRKKQEIRDRKEKERKDQEEKDRAVEEAKQREIDAKLEEEKRAREEKGREVTRRKEAIRNLSAVCEEKAPGTRYDKYFIEEFAKKFKTTEDIDKIAQRLREAPEGEDFIKEIEIVIDSTKSATEQQKAQQRKEEESKKQEEQKKGDWNQEELSKLAKAIVKYPGAIHNRWKVITDFIGTDKTQKQVIAKAQELAQRQSLAKAASNAATTVQSSTYQAKMKKQTGGAGQAPEAPVQAEAPAKVVKAKATPEAPKEAAAVEAKPATTGTGNPDWNPEQQKQLEGGMREFPASIPVKERWIKISEKVEGKTPKECYERFKEIVELLKKSQAAAK
;
A
#
# COMPACT_ATOMS: atom_id res chain seq x y z
N MET A 1 49.07 29.29 35.26
CA MET A 1 49.99 28.24 34.77
C MET A 1 50.52 28.67 33.40
N GLY A 2 51.78 28.40 33.10
CA GLY A 2 52.28 28.50 31.72
C GLY A 2 51.77 27.34 30.86
N ASP A 3 52.05 27.38 29.56
CA ASP A 3 51.79 26.24 28.67
C ASP A 3 52.70 25.05 29.07
N LEU A 4 52.07 23.93 29.43
CA LEU A 4 52.77 22.72 29.88
C LEU A 4 53.50 22.03 28.71
N TYR A 5 53.03 22.20 27.47
CA TYR A 5 53.73 21.72 26.28
C TYR A 5 54.96 22.58 26.02
N ALA A 6 54.85 23.91 26.09
CA ALA A 6 56.00 24.81 25.99
C ALA A 6 57.06 24.55 27.07
N ILE A 7 56.65 24.27 28.32
CA ILE A 7 57.56 23.87 29.41
C ILE A 7 58.37 22.60 29.08
N LEU A 8 57.80 21.66 28.30
CA LEU A 8 58.52 20.48 27.82
C LEU A 8 59.28 20.72 26.48
N GLY A 9 59.10 21.87 25.82
CA GLY A 9 59.59 22.12 24.46
C GLY A 9 58.78 21.40 23.37
N LEU A 10 57.50 21.12 23.64
CA LEU A 10 56.55 20.42 22.79
C LEU A 10 55.43 21.33 22.26
N GLU A 11 55.60 22.65 22.36
CA GLU A 11 54.70 23.69 21.84
C GLU A 11 54.33 23.54 20.35
N HIS A 12 55.19 22.89 19.56
CA HIS A 12 54.95 22.61 18.14
C HIS A 12 54.06 21.38 17.89
N LEU A 13 53.84 20.53 18.90
CA LEU A 13 52.94 19.36 18.83
C LEU A 13 51.65 19.58 19.61
N THR A 14 51.69 20.23 20.78
CA THR A 14 50.54 20.41 21.68
C THR A 14 49.77 19.09 21.91
N TYR A 15 48.46 19.05 21.66
CA TYR A 15 47.61 17.86 21.77
C TYR A 15 48.01 16.69 20.86
N GLU A 16 48.85 16.91 19.83
CA GLU A 16 49.37 15.84 18.96
C GLU A 16 50.52 15.07 19.59
N ALA A 17 51.19 15.61 20.62
CA ALA A 17 52.34 14.98 21.27
C ALA A 17 51.95 13.59 21.81
N GLY A 18 52.64 12.54 21.38
CA GLY A 18 52.45 11.19 21.90
C GLY A 18 53.00 11.03 23.32
N GLU A 19 52.61 9.93 23.99
CA GLU A 19 53.23 9.56 25.27
C GLU A 19 54.76 9.40 25.14
N GLY A 20 55.25 8.98 23.96
CA GLY A 20 56.68 8.84 23.67
C GLY A 20 57.41 10.18 23.64
N ASP A 21 56.80 11.21 23.03
CA ASP A 21 57.37 12.55 22.93
C ASP A 21 57.44 13.21 24.31
N ILE A 22 56.36 13.08 25.10
CA ILE A 22 56.28 13.59 26.48
C ILE A 22 57.34 12.94 27.37
N LYS A 23 57.48 11.60 27.33
CA LYS A 23 58.52 10.87 28.09
C LYS A 23 59.94 11.28 27.65
N SER A 24 60.16 11.45 26.35
CA SER A 24 61.48 11.79 25.79
C SER A 24 61.89 13.23 26.13
N ALA A 25 60.95 14.18 26.00
CA ALA A 25 61.16 15.58 26.38
C ALA A 25 61.42 15.74 27.88
N TYR A 26 60.62 15.08 28.73
CA TYR A 26 60.86 15.06 30.17
C TYR A 26 62.21 14.46 30.53
N LYS A 27 62.60 13.32 29.94
CA LYS A 27 63.93 12.72 30.18
C LYS A 27 65.07 13.67 29.80
N ARG A 28 64.99 14.34 28.65
CA ARG A 28 65.96 15.34 28.21
C ARG A 28 66.08 16.49 29.23
N LEU A 29 64.96 17.03 29.68
CA LEU A 29 64.94 18.14 30.64
C LEU A 29 65.38 17.71 32.05
N ALA A 30 65.03 16.51 32.50
CA ALA A 30 65.50 15.98 33.78
C ALA A 30 67.02 15.75 33.81
N LEU A 31 67.65 15.40 32.69
CA LEU A 31 69.12 15.32 32.62
C LEU A 31 69.81 16.69 32.76
N MET A 32 69.11 17.79 32.47
CA MET A 32 69.67 19.16 32.49
C MET A 32 69.26 19.96 33.74
N CYS A 33 68.05 19.77 34.25
CA CYS A 33 67.42 20.64 35.25
C CYS A 33 67.07 19.94 36.57
N HIS A 34 67.33 18.64 36.72
CA HIS A 34 67.04 17.94 37.97
C HIS A 34 68.01 18.40 39.09
N PRO A 35 67.55 18.64 40.33
CA PRO A 35 68.38 19.19 41.41
C PRO A 35 69.70 18.43 41.66
N ASP A 36 69.65 17.09 41.67
CA ASP A 36 70.84 16.19 41.77
C ASP A 36 71.90 16.41 40.67
N LYS A 37 71.54 17.00 39.52
CA LYS A 37 72.46 17.27 38.40
C LYS A 37 73.05 18.67 38.42
N LEU A 38 72.47 19.60 39.18
CA LEU A 38 72.93 20.99 39.31
C LEU A 38 73.92 21.19 40.45
N GLY A 39 73.96 20.26 41.42
CA GLY A 39 74.90 20.28 42.54
C GLY A 39 74.69 21.46 43.49
N GLU A 40 75.74 21.82 44.23
CA GLU A 40 75.69 22.83 45.30
C GLU A 40 75.40 24.28 44.83
N LYS A 41 75.40 24.54 43.52
CA LYS A 41 75.14 25.87 42.94
C LYS A 41 73.69 26.10 42.52
N ILE A 42 72.77 25.20 42.88
CA ILE A 42 71.35 25.30 42.55
C ILE A 42 70.72 26.60 43.11
N THR A 43 70.17 27.43 42.22
CA THR A 43 69.43 28.63 42.63
C THR A 43 67.96 28.28 42.94
N GLU A 44 67.25 29.20 43.61
CA GLU A 44 65.80 29.01 43.82
C GLU A 44 65.03 29.01 42.49
N SER A 45 65.52 29.74 41.48
CA SER A 45 64.94 29.77 40.14
C SER A 45 65.06 28.39 39.45
N ASP A 46 66.18 27.68 39.63
CA ASP A 46 66.36 26.34 39.09
C ASP A 46 65.36 25.33 39.69
N LYS A 47 65.10 25.45 41.01
CA LYS A 47 64.09 24.62 41.70
C LYS A 47 62.68 24.91 41.18
N GLU A 48 62.35 26.18 40.95
CA GLU A 48 61.06 26.55 40.33
C GLU A 48 60.93 25.98 38.90
N ILE A 49 61.99 26.04 38.10
CA ILE A 49 62.02 25.49 36.74
C ILE A 49 61.82 23.97 36.80
N TRP A 50 62.53 23.28 37.69
CA TRP A 50 62.33 21.84 37.91
C TRP A 50 60.89 21.50 38.32
N LEU A 51 60.30 22.25 39.26
CA LEU A 51 58.93 22.02 39.71
C LEU A 51 57.91 22.24 38.58
N LYS A 52 58.14 23.23 37.71
CA LYS A 52 57.33 23.47 36.50
C LYS A 52 57.44 22.29 35.52
N ILE A 53 58.65 21.77 35.27
CA ILE A 53 58.91 20.61 34.40
C ILE A 53 58.24 19.34 34.95
N GLN A 54 58.36 19.09 36.26
CA GLN A 54 57.73 17.95 36.93
C GLN A 54 56.20 18.04 36.86
N ASN A 55 55.62 19.20 37.16
CA ASN A 55 54.16 19.41 37.07
C ASN A 55 53.63 19.24 35.64
N ALA A 56 54.36 19.74 34.64
CA ALA A 56 54.01 19.56 33.23
C ALA A 56 54.01 18.08 32.84
N TYR A 57 55.06 17.33 33.20
CA TYR A 57 55.12 15.89 32.94
C TYR A 57 54.01 15.10 33.66
N GLU A 58 53.83 15.30 34.97
CA GLU A 58 52.81 14.61 35.78
C GLU A 58 51.37 14.88 35.31
N THR A 59 51.13 16.01 34.64
CA THR A 59 49.83 16.40 34.08
C THR A 59 49.65 15.84 32.67
N LEU A 60 50.68 15.94 31.81
CA LEU A 60 50.59 15.52 30.41
C LEU A 60 50.73 13.99 30.22
N ILE A 61 51.37 13.27 31.16
CA ILE A 61 51.53 11.82 31.08
C ILE A 61 50.28 11.04 31.54
N ASP A 62 49.51 11.62 32.44
CA ASP A 62 48.25 11.08 32.94
C ASP A 62 47.12 11.41 31.96
N LYS A 63 46.42 10.39 31.45
CA LYS A 63 45.44 10.55 30.38
C LYS A 63 44.25 11.42 30.78
N ASP A 64 43.80 11.34 32.03
CA ASP A 64 42.65 12.09 32.51
C ASP A 64 43.05 13.53 32.88
N LYS A 65 44.22 13.74 33.50
CA LYS A 65 44.73 15.09 33.75
C LYS A 65 45.05 15.82 32.45
N ARG A 66 45.74 15.17 31.50
CA ARG A 66 46.05 15.72 30.18
C ARG A 66 44.78 16.11 29.46
N LYS A 67 43.78 15.22 29.41
CA LYS A 67 42.49 15.52 28.79
C LYS A 67 41.84 16.78 29.38
N ARG A 68 41.84 16.95 30.71
CA ARG A 68 41.27 18.14 31.38
C ARG A 68 42.07 19.40 31.04
N TYR A 69 43.39 19.28 30.98
CA TYR A 69 44.28 20.36 30.56
C TYR A 69 44.04 20.78 29.10
N ASP A 70 44.11 19.83 28.16
CA ASP A 70 43.88 20.07 26.73
C ASP A 70 42.49 20.66 26.44
N SER A 71 41.50 20.37 27.30
CA SER A 71 40.14 20.89 27.18
C SER A 71 39.93 22.28 27.80
N SER A 72 40.85 22.73 28.66
CA SER A 72 40.84 24.07 29.27
C SER A 72 41.73 25.08 28.52
N LEU A 73 42.56 24.62 27.58
CA LEU A 73 43.31 25.47 26.67
C LEU A 73 42.37 26.38 25.84
N PRO A 74 42.81 27.62 25.52
CA PRO A 74 42.05 28.51 24.63
C PRO A 74 41.73 27.85 23.29
N PHE A 75 40.45 27.78 22.96
CA PHE A 75 39.95 27.16 21.73
C PHE A 75 38.98 28.09 21.03
N ASN A 76 39.10 28.21 19.72
CA ASN A 76 38.17 28.99 18.92
C ASN A 76 36.85 28.19 18.76
N ASP A 77 35.82 28.59 19.49
CA ASP A 77 34.48 28.00 19.41
C ASP A 77 33.60 28.65 18.31
N SER A 78 34.14 29.53 17.46
CA SER A 78 33.36 30.17 16.38
C SER A 78 33.04 29.21 15.23
N ILE A 79 31.80 29.26 14.76
CA ILE A 79 31.30 28.55 13.57
C ILE A 79 30.67 29.57 12.61
N PRO A 80 30.66 29.31 11.29
CA PRO A 80 29.94 30.16 10.33
C PRO A 80 28.48 30.34 10.75
N GLN A 81 27.93 31.52 10.48
CA GLN A 81 26.51 31.79 10.60
C GLN A 81 25.84 31.67 9.22
N GLU A 82 24.51 31.62 9.21
CA GLU A 82 23.77 31.30 7.99
C GLU A 82 23.95 32.33 6.88
N GLN A 83 23.97 33.62 7.23
CA GLN A 83 24.22 34.71 6.30
C GLN A 83 25.62 34.69 5.67
N ASP A 84 26.59 34.03 6.31
CA ASP A 84 27.98 33.95 5.80
C ASP A 84 28.13 32.87 4.72
N VAL A 85 27.12 32.00 4.54
CA VAL A 85 27.16 30.78 3.72
C VAL A 85 26.10 30.77 2.60
N ILE A 86 25.17 31.74 2.61
CA ILE A 86 24.20 31.91 1.53
C ILE A 86 24.93 32.35 0.24
N ASP A 87 24.66 31.62 -0.84
CA ASP A 87 25.05 31.91 -2.22
C ASP A 87 26.55 32.23 -2.47
N ILE A 88 27.42 31.67 -1.62
CA ILE A 88 28.87 31.75 -1.78
C ILE A 88 29.40 30.82 -2.90
N PRO A 89 30.54 31.13 -3.53
CA PRO A 89 31.22 30.23 -4.47
C PRO A 89 31.63 28.89 -3.84
N GLU A 90 31.67 27.82 -4.64
CA GLU A 90 32.01 26.46 -4.19
C GLU A 90 33.40 26.38 -3.51
N ALA A 91 34.41 27.13 -4.00
CA ALA A 91 35.73 27.20 -3.36
C ALA A 91 35.67 27.82 -1.95
N ALA A 92 34.96 28.96 -1.81
CA ALA A 92 34.84 29.68 -0.53
C ALA A 92 34.12 28.84 0.54
N PHE A 93 33.21 27.96 0.15
CA PHE A 93 32.56 27.01 1.07
C PHE A 93 33.58 26.06 1.73
N TYR A 94 34.49 25.47 0.95
CA TYR A 94 35.51 24.57 1.50
C TYR A 94 36.55 25.32 2.35
N GLU A 95 37.02 26.49 1.87
CA GLU A 95 37.94 27.36 2.63
C GLU A 95 37.37 27.77 3.99
N MET A 96 36.05 28.00 4.07
CA MET A 96 35.37 28.37 5.32
C MET A 96 35.16 27.18 6.26
N PHE A 97 34.66 26.04 5.76
CA PHE A 97 34.26 24.93 6.62
C PHE A 97 35.39 23.96 6.96
N GLU A 98 36.34 23.72 6.05
CA GLU A 98 37.39 22.72 6.27
C GLU A 98 38.27 23.04 7.51
N PRO A 99 38.72 24.29 7.75
CA PRO A 99 39.46 24.65 8.96
C PRO A 99 38.63 24.46 10.23
N VAL A 100 37.31 24.72 10.16
CA VAL A 100 36.39 24.56 11.30
C VAL A 100 36.21 23.08 11.64
N PHE A 101 36.02 22.22 10.63
CA PHE A 101 35.96 20.77 10.85
C PHE A 101 37.30 20.21 11.36
N LYS A 102 38.44 20.57 10.76
CA LYS A 102 39.78 20.18 11.24
C LYS A 102 40.01 20.59 12.70
N ARG A 103 39.63 21.82 13.08
CA ARG A 103 39.78 22.32 14.44
C ARG A 103 38.88 21.60 15.46
N ASN A 104 37.66 21.21 15.09
CA ASN A 104 36.79 20.42 15.98
C ASN A 104 37.19 18.92 16.01
N ALA A 105 37.82 18.41 14.95
CA ALA A 105 38.28 17.01 14.83
C ALA A 105 39.35 16.64 15.88
N LEU A 106 40.01 17.62 16.49
CA LEU A 106 40.97 17.43 17.59
C LEU A 106 40.33 16.69 18.77
N PHE A 107 39.07 17.02 19.07
CA PHE A 107 38.31 16.39 20.14
C PHE A 107 37.63 15.06 19.75
N ALA A 108 37.91 14.51 18.56
CA ALA A 108 37.30 13.26 18.10
C ALA A 108 37.75 12.04 18.90
N ARG A 109 36.80 11.26 19.45
CA ARG A 109 37.08 9.92 20.02
C ARG A 109 37.38 8.86 18.96
N LYS A 110 36.69 8.92 17.82
CA LYS A 110 36.79 7.91 16.75
C LYS A 110 37.73 8.40 15.66
N LYS A 111 38.92 7.80 15.53
CA LYS A 111 39.87 8.09 14.45
C LYS A 111 39.93 6.93 13.44
N PRO A 112 40.27 7.16 12.15
CA PRO A 112 40.53 8.46 11.53
C PRO A 112 39.25 9.28 11.34
N VAL A 113 39.39 10.60 11.37
CA VAL A 113 38.30 11.54 11.05
C VAL A 113 38.22 11.70 9.53
N PRO A 114 37.06 11.54 8.88
CA PRO A 114 36.93 11.78 7.46
C PRO A 114 37.16 13.25 7.10
N ASN A 115 37.89 13.50 6.02
CA ASN A 115 38.04 14.85 5.46
C ASN A 115 36.77 15.25 4.70
N MET A 116 36.54 16.56 4.60
CA MET A 116 35.39 17.14 3.89
C MET A 116 35.46 16.95 2.37
N GLY A 117 36.67 16.79 1.84
CA GLY A 117 36.94 16.68 0.40
C GLY A 117 36.72 17.99 -0.34
N ASP A 118 36.53 17.85 -1.65
CA ASP A 118 36.37 18.92 -2.64
C ASP A 118 35.09 18.72 -3.48
N GLY A 119 34.87 19.59 -4.46
CA GLY A 119 33.72 19.53 -5.38
C GLY A 119 33.69 18.32 -6.33
N ALA A 120 34.78 17.54 -6.40
CA ALA A 120 34.92 16.31 -7.19
C ALA A 120 34.76 15.02 -6.36
N THR A 121 34.72 15.15 -5.03
CA THR A 121 34.65 14.02 -4.11
C THR A 121 33.37 13.20 -4.31
N PRO A 122 33.44 11.87 -4.48
CA PRO A 122 32.28 11.02 -4.72
C PRO A 122 31.22 11.12 -3.60
N MET A 123 29.95 11.17 -3.98
CA MET A 123 28.85 11.40 -3.04
C MET A 123 28.79 10.40 -1.87
N GLU A 124 29.17 9.13 -2.09
CA GLU A 124 29.28 8.14 -1.02
C GLU A 124 30.25 8.58 0.09
N GLN A 125 31.38 9.20 -0.28
CA GLN A 125 32.36 9.71 0.68
C GLN A 125 31.83 10.96 1.40
N VAL A 126 31.10 11.84 0.69
CA VAL A 126 30.43 13.01 1.28
C VAL A 126 29.39 12.57 2.32
N LEU A 127 28.55 11.58 1.99
CA LEU A 127 27.57 11.02 2.93
C LEU A 127 28.24 10.30 4.10
N ARG A 128 29.38 9.62 3.89
CA ARG A 128 30.19 9.03 4.96
C ARG A 128 30.78 10.09 5.90
N PHE A 129 31.24 11.22 5.36
CA PHE A 129 31.70 12.37 6.14
C PHE A 129 30.58 12.92 7.02
N TYR A 130 29.41 13.23 6.45
CA TYR A 130 28.28 13.74 7.22
C TYR A 130 27.76 12.72 8.25
N LYS A 131 27.70 11.43 7.91
CA LYS A 131 27.33 10.36 8.85
C LYS A 131 28.29 10.25 10.04
N TYR A 132 29.58 10.46 9.82
CA TYR A 132 30.57 10.50 10.90
C TYR A 132 30.30 11.69 11.83
N TRP A 133 30.06 12.88 11.28
CA TRP A 133 29.86 14.11 12.05
C TRP A 133 28.50 14.20 12.76
N ASP A 134 27.44 13.62 12.20
CA ASP A 134 26.15 13.41 12.86
C ASP A 134 26.30 12.51 14.10
N ASN A 135 27.24 11.56 14.05
CA ASN A 135 27.57 10.64 15.13
C ASN A 135 28.89 11.04 15.85
N PHE A 136 29.21 12.33 15.85
CA PHE A 136 30.45 12.86 16.44
C PHE A 136 30.47 12.68 17.95
N GLU A 137 31.47 11.96 18.45
CA GLU A 137 31.70 11.75 19.87
C GLU A 137 32.94 12.53 20.31
N SER A 138 32.72 13.60 21.07
CA SER A 138 33.78 14.42 21.64
C SER A 138 34.41 13.75 22.88
N TRP A 139 35.73 13.83 23.02
CA TRP A 139 36.41 13.57 24.28
C TRP A 139 36.56 14.80 25.17
N ARG A 140 36.34 16.02 24.65
CA ARG A 140 36.51 17.32 25.34
C ARG A 140 35.86 17.29 26.72
N ASP A 141 36.61 17.73 27.71
CA ASP A 141 36.17 17.86 29.09
C ASP A 141 35.68 19.28 29.43
N PHE A 142 34.95 19.37 30.53
CA PHE A 142 34.37 20.61 31.01
C PHE A 142 34.55 20.79 32.53
N SER A 143 35.39 19.98 33.19
CA SER A 143 35.67 20.09 34.63
C SER A 143 36.36 21.39 35.04
N GLN A 144 36.87 22.19 34.10
CA GLN A 144 37.33 23.56 34.34
C GLN A 144 36.17 24.52 34.71
N PHE A 145 34.92 24.08 34.58
CA PHE A 145 33.71 24.76 35.03
C PHE A 145 33.06 24.08 36.26
N ASP A 146 33.78 23.19 36.94
CA ASP A 146 33.38 22.67 38.25
C ASP A 146 33.51 23.80 39.30
N GLU A 147 32.46 24.03 40.10
CA GLU A 147 32.39 25.14 41.06
C GLU A 147 32.88 24.75 42.47
N TYR A 148 32.86 23.45 42.78
CA TYR A 148 33.24 22.89 44.10
C TYR A 148 34.44 21.93 43.97
N ASP A 149 35.34 21.84 44.95
CA ASP A 149 36.23 20.68 45.10
C ASP A 149 35.58 19.64 46.05
N PRO A 150 35.17 18.44 45.56
CA PRO A 150 34.60 17.39 46.41
C PRO A 150 35.51 16.88 47.53
N ARG A 151 36.79 17.27 47.56
CA ARG A 151 37.76 16.97 48.63
C ARG A 151 37.61 17.88 49.86
N GLU A 152 37.01 19.06 49.70
CA GLU A 152 36.81 20.03 50.79
C GLU A 152 35.52 19.75 51.59
N ALA A 153 34.68 18.83 51.12
CA ALA A 153 33.45 18.42 51.79
C ALA A 153 33.69 17.83 53.19
N ALA A 154 32.98 18.34 54.19
CA ALA A 154 33.02 17.88 55.57
C ALA A 154 32.40 16.48 55.73
N ASP A 155 31.44 16.10 54.87
CA ASP A 155 30.81 14.77 54.92
C ASP A 155 30.51 14.13 53.54
N ARG A 156 29.96 12.92 53.58
CA ARG A 156 29.60 12.13 52.38
C ARG A 156 28.40 12.69 51.61
N TYR A 157 27.46 13.36 52.30
CA TYR A 157 26.29 13.97 51.68
C TYR A 157 26.67 15.25 50.95
N GLU A 158 27.46 16.12 51.58
CA GLU A 158 28.03 17.33 50.98
C GLU A 158 28.88 16.99 49.75
N ARG A 159 29.80 16.03 49.86
CA ARG A 159 30.59 15.56 48.70
C ARG A 159 29.72 15.11 47.53
N ARG A 160 28.66 14.35 47.80
CA ARG A 160 27.69 13.92 46.77
C ARG A 160 26.90 15.07 46.17
N TYR A 161 26.62 16.12 46.94
CA TYR A 161 25.99 17.34 46.47
C TYR A 161 26.95 18.12 45.53
N MET A 162 28.19 18.35 45.97
CA MET A 162 29.25 18.98 45.17
C MET A 162 29.50 18.24 43.85
N GLU A 163 29.70 16.91 43.90
CA GLU A 163 29.87 16.06 42.71
C GLU A 163 28.68 16.17 41.73
N LYS A 164 27.45 16.29 42.26
CA LYS A 164 26.22 16.39 41.47
C LYS A 164 26.06 17.75 40.81
N GLU A 165 26.34 18.85 41.52
CA GLU A 165 26.27 20.20 40.95
C GLU A 165 27.39 20.44 39.94
N ASN A 166 28.62 19.98 40.22
CA ASN A 166 29.70 19.96 39.23
C ASN A 166 29.31 19.16 37.97
N LYS A 167 28.78 17.94 38.13
CA LYS A 167 28.29 17.14 37.00
C LYS A 167 27.24 17.90 36.18
N LYS A 168 26.30 18.57 36.83
CA LYS A 168 25.24 19.38 36.19
C LYS A 168 25.82 20.58 35.42
N GLN A 169 26.87 21.24 35.91
CA GLN A 169 27.59 22.26 35.14
C GLN A 169 28.30 21.65 33.93
N ARG A 170 29.02 20.53 34.08
CA ARG A 170 29.63 19.82 32.94
C ARG A 170 28.61 19.39 31.90
N ASP A 171 27.50 18.77 32.31
CA ASP A 171 26.41 18.32 31.42
C ASP A 171 25.78 19.51 30.66
N LYS A 172 25.66 20.68 31.29
CA LYS A 172 25.22 21.94 30.67
C LYS A 172 26.21 22.44 29.61
N HIS A 173 27.52 22.36 29.85
CA HIS A 173 28.54 22.72 28.86
C HIS A 173 28.64 21.69 27.72
N ILE A 174 28.60 20.38 28.01
CA ILE A 174 28.50 19.30 27.02
C ILE A 174 27.28 19.48 26.12
N LYS A 175 26.12 19.88 26.68
CA LYS A 175 24.91 20.15 25.90
C LYS A 175 25.08 21.35 24.95
N LYS A 176 25.74 22.43 25.41
CA LYS A 176 26.08 23.59 24.56
C LYS A 176 27.04 23.21 23.43
N GLU A 177 28.11 22.47 23.76
CA GLU A 177 29.09 21.94 22.80
C GLU A 177 28.40 21.12 21.71
N ARG A 178 27.57 20.13 22.11
CA ARG A 178 26.84 19.28 21.19
C ARG A 178 25.89 20.08 20.30
N ALA A 179 25.18 21.07 20.85
CA ALA A 179 24.32 21.95 20.06
C ALA A 179 25.11 22.79 19.05
N ARG A 180 26.32 23.26 19.39
CA ARG A 180 27.20 23.96 18.45
C ARG A 180 27.65 23.04 17.30
N ILE A 181 28.13 21.83 17.63
CA ILE A 181 28.57 20.86 16.63
C ILE A 181 27.42 20.47 15.69
N ILE A 182 26.21 20.23 16.23
CA ILE A 182 25.03 19.95 15.41
C ILE A 182 24.73 21.14 14.47
N LYS A 183 24.65 22.38 14.98
CA LYS A 183 24.41 23.57 14.14
C LYS A 183 25.46 23.73 13.03
N MET A 184 26.73 23.47 13.33
CA MET A 184 27.83 23.51 12.36
C MET A 184 27.64 22.47 11.24
N VAL A 185 27.28 21.23 11.60
CA VAL A 185 27.07 20.12 10.66
C VAL A 185 25.82 20.33 9.82
N GLU A 186 24.71 20.76 10.44
CA GLU A 186 23.46 21.10 9.75
C GLU A 186 23.66 22.23 8.74
N LEU A 187 24.39 23.29 9.12
CA LEU A 187 24.67 24.41 8.23
C LEU A 187 25.55 23.96 7.05
N ALA A 188 26.63 23.22 7.32
CA ALA A 188 27.46 22.66 6.26
C ALA A 188 26.65 21.78 5.30
N TYR A 189 25.81 20.87 5.82
CA TYR A 189 25.00 19.95 5.01
C TYR A 189 23.93 20.67 4.19
N LYS A 190 23.30 21.71 4.75
CA LYS A 190 22.29 22.52 4.07
C LYS A 190 22.86 23.27 2.87
N TYR A 191 24.11 23.72 2.98
CA TYR A 191 24.72 24.60 1.98
C TYR A 191 25.78 23.94 1.08
N ASP A 192 26.19 22.69 1.34
CA ASP A 192 27.17 21.95 0.53
C ASP A 192 26.78 21.92 -0.96
N PRO A 193 27.62 22.47 -1.88
CA PRO A 193 27.33 22.51 -3.31
C PRO A 193 27.06 21.14 -3.94
N ARG A 194 27.64 20.05 -3.41
CA ARG A 194 27.44 18.68 -3.90
C ARG A 194 26.07 18.17 -3.49
N ILE A 195 25.65 18.43 -2.24
CA ILE A 195 24.34 18.07 -1.72
C ILE A 195 23.23 18.87 -2.41
N LYS A 196 23.46 20.17 -2.67
CA LYS A 196 22.57 21.02 -3.50
C LYS A 196 22.40 20.42 -4.90
N ARG A 197 23.51 20.20 -5.63
CA ARG A 197 23.51 19.58 -6.98
C ARG A 197 22.75 18.25 -7.02
N GLN A 198 22.95 17.35 -6.06
CA GLN A 198 22.20 16.10 -6.00
C GLN A 198 20.70 16.33 -5.79
N ARG A 199 20.32 17.20 -4.85
CA ARG A 199 18.90 17.47 -4.56
C ARG A 199 18.18 18.04 -5.77
N GLU A 200 18.81 18.97 -6.47
CA GLU A 200 18.31 19.56 -7.72
C GLU A 200 18.16 18.50 -8.82
N GLN A 201 19.14 17.61 -8.99
CA GLN A 201 19.05 16.49 -9.94
C GLN A 201 17.90 15.55 -9.61
N GLU A 202 17.74 15.16 -8.34
CA GLU A 202 16.62 14.31 -7.91
C GLU A 202 15.26 14.99 -8.09
N GLU A 203 15.15 16.30 -7.82
CA GLU A 203 13.92 17.07 -8.03
C GLU A 203 13.58 17.20 -9.51
N GLN A 204 14.56 17.47 -10.37
CA GLN A 204 14.40 17.45 -11.83
C GLN A 204 13.99 16.06 -12.34
N GLU A 205 14.58 14.98 -11.83
CA GLU A 205 14.20 13.61 -12.21
C GLU A 205 12.77 13.27 -11.76
N LYS A 206 12.39 13.65 -10.53
CA LYS A 206 11.02 13.51 -10.01
C LYS A 206 10.03 14.30 -10.87
N LEU A 207 10.39 15.52 -11.30
CA LEU A 207 9.56 16.34 -12.20
C LEU A 207 9.44 15.72 -13.59
N ARG A 208 10.53 15.23 -14.18
CA ARG A 208 10.53 14.50 -15.47
C ARG A 208 9.65 13.26 -15.42
N LYS A 209 9.80 12.40 -14.40
CA LYS A 209 8.96 11.21 -14.18
C LYS A 209 7.48 11.58 -13.99
N LYS A 210 7.19 12.66 -13.25
CA LYS A 210 5.82 13.16 -13.07
C LYS A 210 5.21 13.64 -14.38
N GLN A 211 5.99 14.33 -15.22
CA GLN A 211 5.57 14.79 -16.55
C GLN A 211 5.35 13.60 -17.49
N GLU A 212 6.27 12.65 -17.56
CA GLU A 212 6.13 11.42 -18.35
C GLU A 212 4.88 10.62 -17.98
N ILE A 213 4.57 10.48 -16.68
CA ILE A 213 3.33 9.82 -16.22
C ILE A 213 2.09 10.62 -16.62
N ARG A 214 2.14 11.96 -16.61
CA ARG A 214 1.04 12.81 -17.06
C ARG A 214 0.80 12.64 -18.56
N ASP A 215 1.86 12.70 -19.36
CA ASP A 215 1.79 12.61 -20.81
C ASP A 215 1.35 11.22 -21.26
N ARG A 216 1.81 10.16 -20.57
CA ARG A 216 1.31 8.79 -20.79
C ARG A 216 -0.18 8.66 -20.47
N LYS A 217 -0.65 9.20 -19.35
CA LYS A 217 -2.10 9.19 -19.00
C LYS A 217 -2.94 10.01 -19.96
N GLU A 218 -2.42 11.14 -20.45
CA GLU A 218 -3.12 11.95 -21.45
C GLU A 218 -3.21 11.23 -22.80
N LYS A 219 -2.15 10.53 -23.20
CA LYS A 219 -2.18 9.66 -24.38
C LYS A 219 -3.15 8.49 -24.20
N GLU A 220 -3.06 7.73 -23.11
CA GLU A 220 -3.99 6.63 -22.79
C GLU A 220 -5.45 7.10 -22.81
N ARG A 221 -5.74 8.32 -22.33
CA ARG A 221 -7.08 8.91 -22.39
C ARG A 221 -7.51 9.25 -23.81
N LYS A 222 -6.65 9.88 -24.63
CA LYS A 222 -6.94 10.18 -26.05
C LYS A 222 -7.15 8.90 -26.86
N ASP A 223 -6.26 7.91 -26.69
CA ASP A 223 -6.35 6.59 -27.34
C ASP A 223 -7.65 5.84 -26.94
N GLN A 224 -8.22 6.11 -25.75
CA GLN A 224 -9.50 5.56 -25.31
C GLN A 224 -10.70 6.36 -25.85
N GLU A 225 -10.65 7.70 -25.79
CA GLU A 225 -11.66 8.59 -26.37
C GLU A 225 -11.83 8.34 -27.89
N GLU A 226 -10.75 8.01 -28.60
CA GLU A 226 -10.77 7.64 -30.02
C GLU A 226 -11.40 6.26 -30.26
N LYS A 227 -11.08 5.25 -29.44
CA LYS A 227 -11.71 3.92 -29.51
C LYS A 227 -13.21 3.98 -29.22
N ASP A 228 -13.60 4.71 -28.18
CA ASP A 228 -15.01 4.85 -27.79
C ASP A 228 -15.79 5.57 -28.91
N ARG A 229 -15.21 6.61 -29.52
CA ARG A 229 -15.79 7.25 -30.71
C ARG A 229 -15.93 6.30 -31.90
N ALA A 230 -14.90 5.52 -32.21
CA ALA A 230 -14.95 4.53 -33.29
C ALA A 230 -16.01 3.44 -33.05
N VAL A 231 -16.22 3.05 -31.80
CA VAL A 231 -17.28 2.10 -31.40
C VAL A 231 -18.68 2.72 -31.56
N GLU A 232 -18.89 3.97 -31.14
CA GLU A 232 -20.18 4.64 -31.34
C GLU A 232 -20.48 4.92 -32.82
N GLU A 233 -19.48 5.34 -33.62
CA GLU A 233 -19.63 5.47 -35.07
C GLU A 233 -19.98 4.12 -35.74
N ALA A 234 -19.38 3.02 -35.30
CA ALA A 234 -19.69 1.69 -35.83
C ALA A 234 -21.13 1.25 -35.47
N LYS A 235 -21.57 1.49 -34.23
CA LYS A 235 -22.96 1.23 -33.80
C LYS A 235 -23.96 2.07 -34.60
N GLN A 236 -23.67 3.36 -34.81
CA GLN A 236 -24.56 4.23 -35.56
C GLN A 236 -24.71 3.74 -37.01
N ARG A 237 -23.60 3.38 -37.66
CA ARG A 237 -23.63 2.77 -39.01
C ARG A 237 -24.44 1.47 -39.06
N GLU A 238 -24.39 0.63 -38.02
CA GLU A 238 -25.21 -0.58 -37.93
C GLU A 238 -26.71 -0.28 -37.74
N ILE A 239 -27.05 0.74 -36.94
CA ILE A 239 -28.43 1.21 -36.74
C ILE A 239 -28.98 1.80 -38.05
N ASP A 240 -28.22 2.66 -38.72
CA ASP A 240 -28.60 3.29 -39.98
C ASP A 240 -28.79 2.25 -41.09
N ALA A 241 -27.91 1.24 -41.16
CA ALA A 241 -28.04 0.13 -42.09
C ALA A 241 -29.33 -0.70 -41.86
N LYS A 242 -29.67 -0.99 -40.60
CA LYS A 242 -30.91 -1.71 -40.25
C LYS A 242 -32.17 -0.89 -40.55
N LEU A 243 -32.14 0.42 -40.32
CA LEU A 243 -33.24 1.32 -40.67
C LEU A 243 -33.48 1.36 -42.19
N GLU A 244 -32.42 1.42 -42.99
CA GLU A 244 -32.51 1.35 -44.45
C GLU A 244 -32.96 -0.03 -44.95
N GLU A 245 -32.51 -1.13 -44.32
CA GLU A 245 -32.99 -2.48 -44.62
C GLU A 245 -34.49 -2.65 -44.29
N GLU A 246 -34.94 -2.21 -43.11
CA GLU A 246 -36.35 -2.24 -42.72
C GLU A 246 -37.22 -1.40 -43.66
N LYS A 247 -36.75 -0.20 -44.02
CA LYS A 247 -37.44 0.68 -44.99
C LYS A 247 -37.56 0.01 -46.35
N ARG A 248 -36.49 -0.58 -46.89
CA ARG A 248 -36.53 -1.34 -48.16
C ARG A 248 -37.50 -2.51 -48.09
N ALA A 249 -37.45 -3.30 -47.00
CA ALA A 249 -38.38 -4.41 -46.80
C ALA A 249 -39.85 -3.95 -46.66
N ARG A 250 -40.09 -2.77 -46.09
CA ARG A 250 -41.43 -2.16 -46.00
C ARG A 250 -41.91 -1.66 -47.36
N GLU A 251 -41.05 -1.03 -48.15
CA GLU A 251 -41.35 -0.64 -49.53
C GLU A 251 -41.65 -1.85 -50.42
N GLU A 252 -40.85 -2.91 -50.33
CA GLU A 252 -41.04 -4.16 -51.07
C GLU A 252 -42.36 -4.85 -50.70
N LYS A 253 -42.67 -4.99 -49.40
CA LYS A 253 -43.99 -5.46 -48.93
C LYS A 253 -45.13 -4.58 -49.45
N GLY A 254 -44.94 -3.26 -49.52
CA GLY A 254 -45.90 -2.33 -50.11
C GLY A 254 -46.14 -2.55 -51.60
N ARG A 255 -45.07 -2.84 -52.37
CA ARG A 255 -45.15 -3.20 -53.80
C ARG A 255 -45.86 -4.54 -53.99
N GLU A 256 -45.53 -5.56 -53.21
CA GLU A 256 -46.14 -6.89 -53.33
C GLU A 256 -47.64 -6.89 -52.93
N VAL A 257 -48.04 -6.14 -51.90
CA VAL A 257 -49.47 -5.93 -51.58
C VAL A 257 -50.21 -5.25 -52.73
N THR A 258 -49.56 -4.30 -53.43
CA THR A 258 -50.14 -3.63 -54.60
C THR A 258 -50.29 -4.61 -55.78
N ARG A 259 -49.21 -5.34 -56.13
CA ARG A 259 -49.21 -6.38 -57.17
C ARG A 259 -50.28 -7.45 -56.90
N ARG A 260 -50.43 -7.90 -55.66
CA ARG A 260 -51.44 -8.89 -55.27
C ARG A 260 -52.87 -8.40 -55.46
N LYS A 261 -53.16 -7.14 -55.14
CA LYS A 261 -54.47 -6.53 -55.41
C LYS A 261 -54.76 -6.46 -56.91
N GLU A 262 -53.74 -6.19 -57.72
CA GLU A 262 -53.86 -6.15 -59.18
C GLU A 262 -54.11 -7.54 -59.78
N ALA A 263 -53.39 -8.57 -59.34
CA ALA A 263 -53.63 -9.97 -59.72
C ALA A 263 -55.07 -10.43 -59.40
N ILE A 264 -55.58 -10.10 -58.21
CA ILE A 264 -56.96 -10.41 -57.80
C ILE A 264 -57.97 -9.66 -58.67
N ARG A 265 -57.70 -8.40 -58.99
CA ARG A 265 -58.54 -7.58 -59.89
C ARG A 265 -58.58 -8.15 -61.31
N ASN A 266 -57.44 -8.59 -61.83
CA ASN A 266 -57.31 -9.21 -63.14
C ASN A 266 -58.06 -10.54 -63.22
N LEU A 267 -57.95 -11.38 -62.18
CA LEU A 267 -58.73 -12.62 -62.05
C LEU A 267 -60.24 -12.32 -62.00
N SER A 268 -60.65 -11.32 -61.20
CA SER A 268 -62.06 -10.91 -61.10
C SER A 268 -62.61 -10.43 -62.45
N ALA A 269 -61.84 -9.66 -63.22
CA ALA A 269 -62.25 -9.18 -64.53
C ALA A 269 -62.45 -10.31 -65.54
N VAL A 270 -61.55 -11.31 -65.56
CA VAL A 270 -61.70 -12.50 -66.44
C VAL A 270 -62.97 -13.30 -66.10
N CYS A 271 -63.32 -13.42 -64.83
CA CYS A 271 -64.55 -14.10 -64.41
C CYS A 271 -65.82 -13.27 -64.71
N GLU A 272 -65.76 -11.95 -64.58
CA GLU A 272 -66.89 -11.05 -64.88
C GLU A 272 -67.19 -10.97 -66.39
N GLU A 273 -66.15 -10.98 -67.23
CA GLU A 273 -66.25 -11.02 -68.69
C GLU A 273 -66.85 -12.33 -69.21
N LYS A 274 -66.37 -13.48 -68.71
CA LYS A 274 -66.73 -14.81 -69.25
C LYS A 274 -67.85 -15.54 -68.50
N ALA A 275 -68.19 -15.15 -67.27
CA ALA A 275 -69.28 -15.75 -66.49
C ALA A 275 -70.20 -14.69 -65.84
N PRO A 276 -70.74 -13.72 -66.60
CA PRO A 276 -71.64 -12.70 -66.07
C PRO A 276 -72.90 -13.34 -65.46
N GLY A 277 -73.31 -12.84 -64.28
CA GLY A 277 -74.49 -13.33 -63.57
C GLY A 277 -74.32 -14.66 -62.82
N THR A 278 -73.12 -15.25 -62.80
CA THR A 278 -72.84 -16.48 -62.02
C THR A 278 -72.45 -16.19 -60.56
N ARG A 279 -72.32 -17.25 -59.76
CA ARG A 279 -71.82 -17.23 -58.37
C ARG A 279 -70.33 -16.87 -58.23
N TYR A 280 -69.62 -16.60 -59.32
CA TYR A 280 -68.17 -16.35 -59.36
C TYR A 280 -67.87 -14.85 -59.44
N ASP A 281 -68.58 -14.08 -58.62
CA ASP A 281 -68.49 -12.63 -58.56
C ASP A 281 -67.17 -12.14 -57.91
N LYS A 282 -66.99 -10.82 -57.92
CA LYS A 282 -65.82 -10.16 -57.31
C LYS A 282 -65.60 -10.57 -55.85
N TYR A 283 -66.66 -10.71 -55.04
CA TYR A 283 -66.54 -11.09 -53.63
C TYR A 283 -66.09 -12.54 -53.47
N PHE A 284 -66.63 -13.45 -54.28
CA PHE A 284 -66.15 -14.83 -54.35
C PHE A 284 -64.68 -14.89 -54.74
N ILE A 285 -64.25 -14.13 -55.75
CA ILE A 285 -62.85 -14.10 -56.20
C ILE A 285 -61.92 -13.50 -55.15
N GLU A 286 -62.31 -12.44 -54.45
CA GLU A 286 -61.55 -11.87 -53.32
C GLU A 286 -61.39 -12.88 -52.16
N GLU A 287 -62.41 -13.70 -51.86
CA GLU A 287 -62.33 -14.75 -50.84
C GLU A 287 -61.56 -16.00 -51.32
N PHE A 288 -61.73 -16.38 -52.59
CA PHE A 288 -61.02 -17.49 -53.22
C PHE A 288 -59.51 -17.19 -53.31
N ALA A 289 -59.13 -15.96 -53.65
CA ALA A 289 -57.75 -15.49 -53.70
C ALA A 289 -57.00 -15.62 -52.37
N LYS A 290 -57.69 -15.61 -51.22
CA LYS A 290 -57.07 -15.82 -49.89
C LYS A 290 -56.52 -17.23 -49.69
N LYS A 291 -56.92 -18.20 -50.52
CA LYS A 291 -56.46 -19.59 -50.46
C LYS A 291 -55.08 -19.79 -51.09
N PHE A 292 -54.65 -18.88 -51.97
CA PHE A 292 -53.35 -18.94 -52.64
C PHE A 292 -52.29 -18.19 -51.84
N LYS A 293 -51.09 -18.77 -51.72
CA LYS A 293 -50.01 -18.17 -50.92
C LYS A 293 -49.20 -17.15 -51.71
N THR A 294 -48.93 -17.39 -52.99
CA THR A 294 -48.20 -16.46 -53.84
C THR A 294 -49.16 -15.62 -54.67
N THR A 295 -48.67 -14.52 -55.24
CA THR A 295 -49.40 -13.71 -56.22
C THR A 295 -49.38 -14.36 -57.61
N GLU A 296 -48.29 -15.06 -57.93
CA GLU A 296 -48.12 -15.79 -59.19
C GLU A 296 -49.14 -16.92 -59.39
N ASP A 297 -49.58 -17.57 -58.31
CA ASP A 297 -50.63 -18.61 -58.40
C ASP A 297 -51.98 -18.01 -58.83
N ILE A 298 -52.26 -16.77 -58.42
CA ILE A 298 -53.46 -16.02 -58.82
C ILE A 298 -53.35 -15.62 -60.30
N ASP A 299 -52.18 -15.13 -60.72
CA ASP A 299 -51.90 -14.80 -62.12
C ASP A 299 -52.01 -16.02 -63.05
N LYS A 300 -51.45 -17.18 -62.65
CA LYS A 300 -51.55 -18.46 -63.39
C LYS A 300 -53.00 -18.91 -63.56
N ILE A 301 -53.84 -18.73 -62.54
CA ILE A 301 -55.27 -19.05 -62.63
C ILE A 301 -56.00 -18.06 -63.53
N ALA A 302 -55.71 -16.75 -63.42
CA ALA A 302 -56.28 -15.75 -64.32
C ALA A 302 -55.93 -16.02 -65.79
N GLN A 303 -54.70 -16.49 -66.06
CA GLN A 303 -54.29 -16.94 -67.39
C GLN A 303 -55.03 -18.20 -67.84
N ARG A 304 -55.06 -19.26 -67.02
CA ARG A 304 -55.74 -20.52 -67.34
C ARG A 304 -57.22 -20.32 -67.68
N LEU A 305 -57.91 -19.46 -66.93
CA LEU A 305 -59.31 -19.10 -67.20
C LEU A 305 -59.46 -18.19 -68.43
N ARG A 306 -58.49 -17.31 -68.71
CA ARG A 306 -58.46 -16.52 -69.95
C ARG A 306 -58.31 -17.40 -71.20
N GLU A 307 -57.58 -18.51 -71.10
CA GLU A 307 -57.38 -19.48 -72.20
C GLU A 307 -58.55 -20.49 -72.34
N ALA A 308 -59.45 -20.59 -71.36
CA ALA A 308 -60.57 -21.52 -71.37
C ALA A 308 -61.69 -21.14 -72.38
N PRO A 309 -62.39 -22.12 -73.00
CA PRO A 309 -63.54 -21.88 -73.89
C PRO A 309 -64.71 -21.18 -73.18
N GLU A 310 -65.56 -20.48 -73.93
CA GLU A 310 -66.71 -19.74 -73.40
C GLU A 310 -67.90 -20.64 -73.02
N GLY A 311 -68.84 -20.11 -72.23
CA GLY A 311 -70.10 -20.79 -71.89
C GLY A 311 -69.95 -21.85 -70.80
N GLU A 312 -70.65 -22.99 -70.94
CA GLU A 312 -70.69 -24.04 -69.91
C GLU A 312 -69.31 -24.66 -69.62
N ASP A 313 -68.41 -24.69 -70.60
CA ASP A 313 -67.06 -25.24 -70.43
C ASP A 313 -66.15 -24.33 -69.59
N PHE A 314 -66.36 -23.01 -69.62
CA PHE A 314 -65.71 -22.07 -68.70
C PHE A 314 -66.06 -22.35 -67.23
N ILE A 315 -67.35 -22.65 -66.98
CA ILE A 315 -67.86 -22.93 -65.64
C ILE A 315 -67.24 -24.22 -65.10
N LYS A 316 -67.15 -25.27 -65.92
CA LYS A 316 -66.47 -26.53 -65.58
C LYS A 316 -65.00 -26.29 -65.24
N GLU A 317 -64.30 -25.45 -66.00
CA GLU A 317 -62.88 -25.16 -65.76
C GLU A 317 -62.64 -24.38 -64.45
N ILE A 318 -63.54 -23.42 -64.12
CA ILE A 318 -63.54 -22.76 -62.80
C ILE A 318 -63.74 -23.79 -61.68
N GLU A 319 -64.67 -24.74 -61.83
CA GLU A 319 -64.95 -25.76 -60.82
C GLU A 319 -63.78 -26.73 -60.63
N ILE A 320 -63.11 -27.14 -61.72
CA ILE A 320 -61.86 -27.91 -61.69
C ILE A 320 -60.75 -27.17 -60.94
N VAL A 321 -60.58 -25.86 -61.20
CA VAL A 321 -59.62 -25.02 -60.47
C VAL A 321 -59.99 -24.89 -58.99
N ILE A 322 -61.26 -24.75 -58.66
CA ILE A 322 -61.74 -24.69 -57.27
C ILE A 322 -61.46 -26.02 -56.53
N ASP A 323 -61.75 -27.16 -57.12
CA ASP A 323 -61.63 -28.47 -56.47
C ASP A 323 -60.18 -28.95 -56.35
N SER A 324 -59.36 -28.72 -57.37
CA SER A 324 -57.91 -28.91 -57.26
C SER A 324 -57.29 -28.02 -56.16
N THR A 325 -57.76 -26.77 -56.03
CA THR A 325 -57.35 -25.86 -54.94
C THR A 325 -57.78 -26.37 -53.57
N LYS A 326 -59.02 -26.88 -53.41
CA LYS A 326 -59.48 -27.50 -52.15
C LYS A 326 -58.57 -28.67 -51.75
N SER A 327 -58.34 -29.61 -52.67
CA SER A 327 -57.52 -30.80 -52.42
C SER A 327 -56.08 -30.45 -52.03
N ALA A 328 -55.44 -29.52 -52.76
CA ALA A 328 -54.11 -29.02 -52.43
C ALA A 328 -54.06 -28.33 -51.04
N THR A 329 -55.11 -27.58 -50.68
CA THR A 329 -55.20 -26.91 -49.36
C THR A 329 -55.30 -27.92 -48.22
N GLU A 330 -56.06 -29.01 -48.39
CA GLU A 330 -56.18 -30.07 -47.39
C GLU A 330 -54.88 -30.85 -47.21
N GLN A 331 -54.20 -31.18 -48.31
CA GLN A 331 -52.88 -31.82 -48.28
C GLN A 331 -51.85 -30.96 -47.55
N GLN A 332 -51.79 -29.65 -47.83
CA GLN A 332 -50.89 -28.74 -47.11
C GLN A 332 -51.22 -28.65 -45.60
N LYS A 333 -52.50 -28.61 -45.22
CA LYS A 333 -52.90 -28.61 -43.80
C LYS A 333 -52.52 -29.91 -43.09
N ALA A 334 -52.63 -31.06 -43.76
CA ALA A 334 -52.19 -32.34 -43.22
C ALA A 334 -50.66 -32.41 -43.04
N GLN A 335 -49.91 -31.81 -43.96
CA GLN A 335 -48.45 -31.76 -43.90
C GLN A 335 -47.94 -30.80 -42.81
N GLN A 336 -48.54 -29.61 -42.68
CA GLN A 336 -48.19 -28.65 -41.62
C GLN A 336 -48.44 -29.22 -40.21
N ARG A 337 -49.51 -30.00 -40.00
CA ARG A 337 -49.75 -30.69 -38.72
C ARG A 337 -48.63 -31.67 -38.35
N LYS A 338 -48.13 -32.44 -39.33
CA LYS A 338 -46.99 -33.35 -39.12
C LYS A 338 -45.69 -32.59 -38.82
N GLU A 339 -45.46 -31.45 -39.47
CA GLU A 339 -44.29 -30.60 -39.20
C GLU A 339 -44.34 -29.92 -37.82
N GLU A 340 -45.52 -29.46 -37.37
CA GLU A 340 -45.69 -28.92 -36.01
C GLU A 340 -45.52 -29.99 -34.92
N GLU A 341 -45.97 -31.23 -35.15
CA GLU A 341 -45.72 -32.35 -34.24
C GLU A 341 -44.23 -32.72 -34.20
N SER A 342 -43.53 -32.72 -35.34
CA SER A 342 -42.09 -32.99 -35.37
C SER A 342 -41.27 -31.92 -34.64
N LYS A 343 -41.57 -30.62 -34.82
CA LYS A 343 -40.89 -29.52 -34.14
C LYS A 343 -41.09 -29.55 -32.63
N LYS A 344 -42.29 -29.89 -32.15
CA LYS A 344 -42.56 -30.06 -30.71
C LYS A 344 -41.74 -31.21 -30.10
N GLN A 345 -41.52 -32.31 -30.83
CA GLN A 345 -40.66 -33.39 -30.38
C GLN A 345 -39.16 -33.02 -30.40
N GLU A 346 -38.76 -32.12 -31.30
CA GLU A 346 -37.37 -31.67 -31.45
C GLU A 346 -36.96 -30.66 -30.36
N GLU A 347 -37.82 -29.69 -30.02
CA GLU A 347 -37.61 -28.79 -28.89
C GLU A 347 -37.53 -29.53 -27.55
N GLN A 348 -38.33 -30.58 -27.37
CA GLN A 348 -38.37 -31.36 -26.14
C GLN A 348 -37.09 -32.19 -25.89
N LYS A 349 -36.38 -32.61 -26.95
CA LYS A 349 -35.09 -33.32 -26.85
C LYS A 349 -33.89 -32.43 -26.51
N LYS A 350 -33.99 -31.11 -26.69
CA LYS A 350 -32.85 -30.18 -26.51
C LYS A 350 -32.60 -29.79 -25.04
N GLY A 351 -33.59 -30.03 -24.17
CA GLY A 351 -33.57 -29.67 -22.74
C GLY A 351 -32.93 -30.69 -21.80
N ASP A 352 -32.75 -31.94 -22.23
CA ASP A 352 -32.23 -33.01 -21.37
C ASP A 352 -30.71 -32.89 -21.13
N TRP A 353 -30.31 -33.17 -19.89
CA TRP A 353 -28.92 -33.14 -19.43
C TRP A 353 -28.32 -34.54 -19.47
N ASN A 354 -27.25 -34.74 -20.26
CA ASN A 354 -26.57 -36.03 -20.31
C ASN A 354 -25.53 -36.20 -19.16
N GLN A 355 -25.10 -37.44 -18.92
CA GLN A 355 -24.18 -37.78 -17.82
C GLN A 355 -22.78 -37.14 -17.94
N GLU A 356 -22.31 -36.90 -19.16
CA GLU A 356 -21.04 -36.19 -19.42
C GLU A 356 -21.17 -34.69 -19.16
N GLU A 357 -22.29 -34.06 -19.54
CA GLU A 357 -22.58 -32.66 -19.24
C GLU A 357 -22.63 -32.43 -17.73
N LEU A 358 -23.31 -33.33 -16.99
CA LEU A 358 -23.34 -33.31 -15.53
C LEU A 358 -21.93 -33.50 -14.93
N SER A 359 -21.10 -34.37 -15.51
CA SER A 359 -19.70 -34.56 -15.09
C SER A 359 -18.84 -33.31 -15.33
N LYS A 360 -18.98 -32.65 -16.49
CA LYS A 360 -18.30 -31.39 -16.83
C LYS A 360 -18.74 -30.26 -15.91
N LEU A 361 -20.04 -30.11 -15.67
CA LEU A 361 -20.62 -29.13 -14.75
C LEU A 361 -20.08 -29.31 -13.32
N ALA A 362 -20.07 -30.53 -12.78
CA ALA A 362 -19.55 -30.82 -11.45
C ALA A 362 -18.05 -30.46 -11.33
N LYS A 363 -17.24 -30.81 -12.35
CA LYS A 363 -15.81 -30.43 -12.41
C LYS A 363 -15.61 -28.91 -12.49
N ALA A 364 -16.42 -28.21 -13.27
CA ALA A 364 -16.36 -26.76 -13.44
C ALA A 364 -16.67 -26.00 -12.15
N ILE A 365 -17.69 -26.43 -11.39
CA ILE A 365 -18.10 -25.81 -10.12
C ILE A 365 -16.97 -25.86 -9.09
N VAL A 366 -16.22 -26.97 -9.04
CA VAL A 366 -15.05 -27.13 -8.15
C VAL A 366 -13.85 -26.33 -8.66
N LYS A 367 -13.58 -26.34 -9.97
CA LYS A 367 -12.44 -25.66 -10.60
C LYS A 367 -12.54 -24.13 -10.50
N TYR A 368 -13.76 -23.58 -10.53
CA TYR A 368 -14.02 -22.15 -10.48
C TYR A 368 -14.83 -21.79 -9.22
N PRO A 369 -14.19 -21.50 -8.07
CA PRO A 369 -14.87 -21.14 -6.83
C PRO A 369 -15.52 -19.73 -6.86
N GLY A 370 -16.32 -19.42 -5.84
CA GLY A 370 -17.25 -18.28 -5.80
C GLY A 370 -16.65 -16.86 -5.81
N ALA A 371 -15.32 -16.71 -5.74
CA ALA A 371 -14.63 -15.41 -5.70
C ALA A 371 -14.23 -14.85 -7.09
N ILE A 372 -14.62 -15.53 -8.18
CA ILE A 372 -14.17 -15.20 -9.54
C ILE A 372 -15.24 -14.35 -10.26
N HIS A 373 -14.84 -13.20 -10.82
CA HIS A 373 -15.71 -12.36 -11.64
C HIS A 373 -16.16 -13.09 -12.92
N ASN A 374 -17.42 -12.92 -13.32
CA ASN A 374 -18.03 -13.64 -14.47
C ASN A 374 -17.99 -15.18 -14.40
N ARG A 375 -17.85 -15.77 -13.19
CA ARG A 375 -17.81 -17.24 -12.93
C ARG A 375 -18.75 -18.06 -13.81
N TRP A 376 -20.01 -17.67 -13.91
CA TRP A 376 -21.03 -18.46 -14.63
C TRP A 376 -20.83 -18.46 -16.14
N LYS A 377 -20.28 -17.40 -16.74
CA LYS A 377 -19.90 -17.39 -18.15
C LYS A 377 -18.77 -18.40 -18.41
N VAL A 378 -17.71 -18.35 -17.59
CA VAL A 378 -16.56 -19.28 -17.66
C VAL A 378 -16.99 -20.74 -17.46
N ILE A 379 -17.95 -21.01 -16.57
CA ILE A 379 -18.50 -22.36 -16.37
C ILE A 379 -19.32 -22.82 -17.59
N THR A 380 -20.14 -21.96 -18.18
CA THR A 380 -20.89 -22.28 -19.42
C THR A 380 -19.94 -22.58 -20.58
N ASP A 381 -18.96 -21.71 -20.81
CA ASP A 381 -17.94 -21.88 -21.86
C ASP A 381 -17.13 -23.18 -21.66
N PHE A 382 -16.84 -23.57 -20.41
CA PHE A 382 -16.11 -24.80 -20.07
C PHE A 382 -16.92 -26.10 -20.30
N ILE A 383 -18.25 -26.06 -20.21
CA ILE A 383 -19.10 -27.22 -20.50
C ILE A 383 -19.15 -27.47 -22.02
N GLY A 384 -19.15 -26.39 -22.81
CA GLY A 384 -19.00 -26.42 -24.26
C GLY A 384 -20.20 -27.03 -25.00
N THR A 385 -21.40 -26.93 -24.43
CA THR A 385 -22.65 -27.40 -25.05
C THR A 385 -23.62 -26.25 -25.28
N ASP A 386 -24.74 -26.53 -25.94
CA ASP A 386 -25.79 -25.55 -26.34
C ASP A 386 -26.63 -25.01 -25.16
N LYS A 387 -26.18 -25.24 -23.92
CA LYS A 387 -26.87 -24.86 -22.69
C LYS A 387 -26.58 -23.42 -22.32
N THR A 388 -27.62 -22.62 -22.15
CA THR A 388 -27.51 -21.20 -21.74
C THR A 388 -26.99 -21.05 -20.31
N GLN A 389 -26.38 -19.90 -20.00
CA GLN A 389 -25.94 -19.54 -18.64
C GLN A 389 -27.06 -19.72 -17.59
N LYS A 390 -28.32 -19.45 -17.95
CA LYS A 390 -29.49 -19.64 -17.08
C LYS A 390 -29.76 -21.12 -16.77
N GLN A 391 -29.68 -22.00 -17.77
CA GLN A 391 -29.82 -23.46 -17.58
C GLN A 391 -28.69 -24.04 -16.74
N VAL A 392 -27.45 -23.59 -16.98
CA VAL A 392 -26.25 -23.99 -16.21
C VAL A 392 -26.37 -23.62 -14.73
N ILE A 393 -26.84 -22.41 -14.42
CA ILE A 393 -27.10 -21.96 -13.05
C ILE A 393 -28.17 -22.83 -12.38
N ALA A 394 -29.31 -23.04 -13.07
CA ALA A 394 -30.42 -23.82 -12.53
C ALA A 394 -30.00 -25.27 -12.20
N LYS A 395 -29.26 -25.94 -13.09
CA LYS A 395 -28.79 -27.31 -12.84
C LYS A 395 -27.71 -27.37 -11.75
N ALA A 396 -26.84 -26.36 -11.65
CA ALA A 396 -25.88 -26.25 -10.56
C ALA A 396 -26.56 -26.10 -9.19
N GLN A 397 -27.65 -25.34 -9.11
CA GLN A 397 -28.46 -25.19 -7.90
C GLN A 397 -29.17 -26.50 -7.53
N GLU A 398 -29.79 -27.19 -8.50
CA GLU A 398 -30.41 -28.51 -8.30
C GLU A 398 -29.40 -29.54 -7.76
N LEU A 399 -28.20 -29.62 -8.35
CA LEU A 399 -27.14 -30.52 -7.88
C LEU A 399 -26.65 -30.19 -6.47
N ALA A 400 -26.51 -28.91 -6.13
CA ALA A 400 -26.14 -28.48 -4.78
C ALA A 400 -27.23 -28.85 -3.75
N GLN A 401 -28.50 -28.65 -4.09
CA GLN A 401 -29.64 -29.02 -3.23
C GLN A 401 -29.73 -30.54 -3.04
N ARG A 402 -29.45 -31.33 -4.09
CA ARG A 402 -29.40 -32.79 -4.04
C ARG A 402 -28.22 -33.30 -3.19
N GLN A 403 -27.06 -32.62 -3.23
CA GLN A 403 -25.94 -32.92 -2.35
C GLN A 403 -26.20 -32.53 -0.89
N SER A 404 -26.91 -31.43 -0.60
CA SER A 404 -27.30 -31.10 0.78
C SER A 404 -28.29 -32.10 1.36
N LEU A 405 -29.25 -32.58 0.56
CA LEU A 405 -30.19 -33.63 0.95
C LEU A 405 -29.48 -34.97 1.19
N ALA A 406 -28.51 -35.34 0.35
CA ALA A 406 -27.69 -36.54 0.54
C ALA A 406 -26.82 -36.47 1.81
N LYS A 407 -26.23 -35.30 2.13
CA LYS A 407 -25.51 -35.10 3.40
C LYS A 407 -26.43 -35.15 4.62
N ALA A 408 -27.64 -34.60 4.52
CA ALA A 408 -28.63 -34.68 5.59
C ALA A 408 -29.02 -36.15 5.88
N ALA A 409 -29.25 -36.95 4.84
CA ALA A 409 -29.53 -38.39 4.98
C ALA A 409 -28.33 -39.17 5.57
N SER A 410 -27.11 -38.87 5.14
CA SER A 410 -25.88 -39.50 5.68
C SER A 410 -25.68 -39.22 7.18
N ASN A 411 -25.97 -38.00 7.62
CA ASN A 411 -25.79 -37.62 9.04
C ASN A 411 -26.88 -38.22 9.95
N ALA A 412 -28.08 -38.45 9.42
CA ALA A 412 -29.15 -39.13 10.16
C ALA A 412 -28.80 -40.60 10.50
N ALA A 413 -28.04 -41.28 9.64
CA ALA A 413 -27.68 -42.69 9.82
C ALA A 413 -26.56 -42.96 10.84
N THR A 414 -25.86 -41.93 11.33
CA THR A 414 -24.67 -42.10 12.22
C THR A 414 -24.96 -41.74 13.69
N THR A 415 -26.18 -41.30 14.04
CA THR A 415 -26.52 -40.85 15.40
C THR A 415 -27.05 -41.98 16.29
N VAL A 416 -26.33 -43.10 16.39
CA VAL A 416 -26.42 -44.04 17.52
C VAL A 416 -25.05 -44.74 17.75
N GLN A 417 -24.20 -44.19 18.62
CA GLN A 417 -23.33 -44.89 19.62
C GLN A 417 -22.16 -44.02 20.13
N SER A 418 -22.00 -44.00 21.46
CA SER A 418 -20.81 -43.70 22.31
C SER A 418 -19.64 -42.88 21.72
N SER A 419 -19.33 -41.68 22.23
CA SER A 419 -18.62 -41.40 23.50
C SER A 419 -17.08 -41.32 23.39
N THR A 420 -16.54 -40.16 23.79
CA THR A 420 -15.20 -39.91 24.39
C THR A 420 -13.91 -40.33 23.64
N TYR A 421 -13.18 -39.29 23.19
CA TYR A 421 -11.74 -39.02 23.40
C TYR A 421 -10.66 -40.07 23.01
N GLN A 422 -9.72 -39.60 22.17
CA GLN A 422 -8.47 -40.27 21.71
C GLN A 422 -8.70 -41.42 20.70
N ALA A 423 -7.76 -41.78 19.80
CA ALA A 423 -6.37 -41.35 19.65
C ALA A 423 -5.95 -41.18 18.16
N LYS A 424 -4.83 -40.48 17.94
CA LYS A 424 -4.12 -40.43 16.65
C LYS A 424 -3.15 -41.62 16.50
N MET A 425 -2.71 -41.86 15.25
CA MET A 425 -1.45 -42.47 14.77
C MET A 425 -1.35 -43.97 14.41
N LYS A 426 -0.67 -44.19 13.25
CA LYS A 426 -0.05 -45.41 12.64
C LYS A 426 -0.92 -46.16 11.59
N LYS A 427 -0.38 -46.77 10.51
CA LYS A 427 0.97 -46.89 9.88
C LYS A 427 0.81 -47.35 8.38
N GLN A 428 1.79 -47.64 7.50
CA GLN A 428 3.26 -47.55 7.38
C GLN A 428 3.65 -47.52 5.87
N THR A 429 4.73 -46.82 5.47
CA THR A 429 5.80 -47.18 4.47
C THR A 429 6.56 -45.90 4.04
N GLY A 430 7.77 -45.93 3.45
CA GLY A 430 8.77 -47.01 3.32
C GLY A 430 9.65 -46.86 2.06
N GLY A 431 10.98 -47.05 2.09
CA GLY A 431 11.88 -47.19 3.24
C GLY A 431 13.33 -47.62 2.89
N ALA A 432 14.30 -46.72 3.03
CA ALA A 432 15.76 -46.93 2.95
C ALA A 432 16.40 -45.98 4.00
N GLY A 433 17.26 -46.39 4.95
CA GLY A 433 18.60 -46.97 4.78
C GLY A 433 19.62 -45.81 4.84
N GLN A 434 20.56 -45.66 5.78
CA GLN A 434 21.20 -46.58 6.74
C GLN A 434 21.20 -46.04 8.20
N ALA A 435 21.87 -46.75 9.11
CA ALA A 435 21.94 -46.54 10.57
C ALA A 435 23.42 -46.65 11.06
N PRO A 436 23.72 -46.62 12.37
CA PRO A 436 23.43 -45.58 13.35
C PRO A 436 24.68 -45.20 14.20
N GLU A 437 24.57 -44.19 15.07
CA GLU A 437 25.06 -44.31 16.46
C GLU A 437 24.30 -43.36 17.40
N ALA A 438 24.28 -43.69 18.70
CA ALA A 438 23.47 -43.05 19.74
C ALA A 438 24.22 -43.18 21.09
N PRO A 439 23.62 -42.87 22.26
CA PRO A 439 22.70 -41.80 22.67
C PRO A 439 23.38 -40.88 23.73
N VAL A 440 22.60 -40.08 24.50
CA VAL A 440 22.45 -40.20 25.98
C VAL A 440 21.76 -38.96 26.59
N GLN A 441 20.61 -39.20 27.26
CA GLN A 441 20.04 -38.61 28.51
C GLN A 441 20.04 -37.07 28.73
N ALA A 442 18.87 -36.45 28.98
CA ALA A 442 18.23 -36.20 30.30
C ALA A 442 18.88 -35.02 31.09
N GLU A 443 18.23 -34.29 32.01
CA GLU A 443 16.93 -34.42 32.68
C GLU A 443 16.46 -33.01 33.16
N ALA A 444 15.23 -32.89 33.68
CA ALA A 444 14.76 -31.68 34.37
C ALA A 444 14.56 -31.97 35.87
N PRO A 445 14.59 -30.95 36.75
CA PRO A 445 13.43 -30.75 37.63
C PRO A 445 13.10 -29.27 37.93
N ALA A 446 12.07 -29.02 38.76
CA ALA A 446 11.46 -27.69 38.96
C ALA A 446 11.03 -27.38 40.41
N LYS A 447 10.73 -26.08 40.68
CA LYS A 447 10.11 -25.46 41.88
C LYS A 447 11.08 -25.29 43.09
N VAL A 448 10.95 -24.33 44.03
CA VAL A 448 9.77 -23.87 44.83
C VAL A 448 9.95 -22.42 45.41
N VAL A 449 8.93 -21.54 45.26
CA VAL A 449 8.22 -20.63 46.25
C VAL A 449 9.05 -19.96 47.41
N LYS A 450 8.96 -18.65 47.80
CA LYS A 450 7.81 -17.94 48.45
C LYS A 450 8.07 -16.43 48.80
N ALA A 451 6.99 -15.71 49.15
CA ALA A 451 6.85 -14.58 50.11
C ALA A 451 6.95 -13.09 49.64
N LYS A 452 6.36 -12.19 50.47
CA LYS A 452 5.80 -10.85 50.15
C LYS A 452 5.88 -9.93 51.39
N ALA A 453 6.12 -8.62 51.22
CA ALA A 453 5.75 -7.57 52.19
C ALA A 453 5.66 -6.16 51.56
N THR A 454 4.76 -5.33 52.08
CA THR A 454 4.58 -3.88 51.77
C THR A 454 4.93 -3.05 53.01
N PRO A 455 5.01 -1.70 52.90
CA PRO A 455 4.16 -0.89 53.79
C PRO A 455 3.50 0.32 53.10
N GLU A 456 2.86 1.18 53.90
CA GLU A 456 1.60 1.89 53.59
C GLU A 456 1.73 3.43 53.39
N ALA A 457 0.61 4.09 53.12
CA ALA A 457 0.48 5.53 52.82
C ALA A 457 0.21 6.41 54.06
N PRO A 458 -0.01 7.72 53.87
CA PRO A 458 -1.11 8.39 54.58
C PRO A 458 -2.16 9.07 53.68
N LYS A 459 -3.38 9.03 54.20
CA LYS A 459 -4.65 9.71 53.86
C LYS A 459 -4.60 11.24 54.10
N GLU A 460 -5.60 12.09 53.83
CA GLU A 460 -6.82 12.16 52.97
C GLU A 460 -7.54 13.46 53.41
N ALA A 461 -8.12 14.29 52.52
CA ALA A 461 -9.00 15.38 52.94
C ALA A 461 -9.94 15.92 51.84
N ALA A 462 -11.21 16.09 52.24
CA ALA A 462 -12.24 16.98 51.69
C ALA A 462 -12.76 16.75 50.26
N ALA A 463 -14.02 16.30 50.19
CA ALA A 463 -14.85 16.28 48.99
C ALA A 463 -15.50 17.65 48.72
N VAL A 464 -15.79 17.93 47.45
CA VAL A 464 -16.92 18.78 47.03
C VAL A 464 -17.60 18.09 45.83
N GLU A 465 -18.85 17.65 46.02
CA GLU A 465 -19.71 17.29 44.89
C GLU A 465 -20.20 18.57 44.20
N ALA A 466 -20.13 18.59 42.87
CA ALA A 466 -20.93 19.50 42.05
C ALA A 466 -21.59 18.71 40.90
N LYS A 467 -22.91 18.82 40.81
CA LYS A 467 -23.76 18.09 39.85
C LYS A 467 -23.80 18.79 38.46
N PRO A 468 -24.40 18.18 37.41
CA PRO A 468 -23.86 18.24 36.06
C PRO A 468 -24.27 19.49 35.26
N ALA A 469 -23.37 19.92 34.38
CA ALA A 469 -23.68 20.83 33.28
C ALA A 469 -23.68 20.04 31.96
N THR A 470 -24.86 19.63 31.51
CA THR A 470 -25.06 19.04 30.17
C THR A 470 -25.31 20.15 29.16
N THR A 471 -24.49 20.26 28.11
CA THR A 471 -24.83 20.54 26.68
C THR A 471 -23.70 21.27 25.94
N GLY A 472 -23.55 20.96 24.64
CA GLY A 472 -23.10 21.98 23.67
C GLY A 472 -21.68 21.93 23.12
N THR A 473 -21.28 20.84 22.44
CA THR A 473 -20.84 20.86 21.01
C THR A 473 -20.33 19.49 20.60
N GLY A 474 -21.21 18.68 19.99
CA GLY A 474 -20.80 17.42 19.37
C GLY A 474 -20.06 17.67 18.06
N ASN A 475 -18.85 17.13 17.94
CA ASN A 475 -18.29 16.84 16.62
C ASN A 475 -19.04 15.58 16.11
N PRO A 476 -19.70 15.58 14.93
CA PRO A 476 -20.64 14.51 14.55
C PRO A 476 -20.07 13.09 14.53
N ASP A 477 -18.75 12.96 14.44
CA ASP A 477 -18.06 11.69 14.21
C ASP A 477 -17.61 10.92 15.46
N TRP A 478 -17.75 11.46 16.68
CA TRP A 478 -17.21 10.81 17.90
C TRP A 478 -18.20 10.83 19.06
N ASN A 479 -18.62 9.64 19.51
CA ASN A 479 -19.48 9.47 20.69
C ASN A 479 -18.66 9.34 22.00
N PRO A 480 -19.28 9.51 23.19
CA PRO A 480 -18.57 9.45 24.47
C PRO A 480 -17.90 8.11 24.78
N GLU A 481 -18.46 6.98 24.31
CA GLU A 481 -17.89 5.66 24.55
C GLU A 481 -16.67 5.41 23.66
N GLN A 482 -16.69 5.86 22.40
CA GLN A 482 -15.51 5.86 21.50
C GLN A 482 -14.37 6.72 22.05
N GLN A 483 -14.69 7.88 22.64
CA GLN A 483 -13.71 8.74 23.30
C GLN A 483 -13.05 8.03 24.51
N LYS A 484 -13.85 7.36 25.34
CA LYS A 484 -13.39 6.55 26.48
C LYS A 484 -12.56 5.33 26.05
N GLN A 485 -12.95 4.67 24.96
CA GLN A 485 -12.19 3.59 24.32
C GLN A 485 -10.82 4.07 23.81
N LEU A 486 -10.78 5.25 23.16
CA LEU A 486 -9.53 5.87 22.66
C LEU A 486 -8.57 6.18 23.82
N GLU A 487 -9.06 6.78 24.90
CA GLU A 487 -8.27 7.08 26.10
C GLU A 487 -7.77 5.81 26.81
N GLY A 488 -8.60 4.76 26.87
CA GLY A 488 -8.21 3.44 27.37
C GLY A 488 -7.08 2.83 26.53
N GLY A 489 -7.25 2.79 25.20
CA GLY A 489 -6.24 2.31 24.27
C GLY A 489 -4.93 3.11 24.34
N MET A 490 -5.00 4.44 24.51
CA MET A 490 -3.81 5.28 24.68
C MET A 490 -3.04 5.01 25.99
N ARG A 491 -3.74 4.59 27.05
CA ARG A 491 -3.13 4.20 28.34
C ARG A 491 -2.48 2.81 28.28
N GLU A 492 -3.11 1.88 27.56
CA GLU A 492 -2.63 0.50 27.39
C GLU A 492 -1.50 0.39 26.37
N PHE A 493 -1.53 1.21 25.32
CA PHE A 493 -0.53 1.26 24.25
C PHE A 493 0.30 2.55 24.33
N PRO A 494 1.41 2.56 25.12
CA PRO A 494 2.24 3.75 25.34
C PRO A 494 3.06 4.16 24.11
N ALA A 495 3.66 5.35 24.17
CA ALA A 495 4.45 5.94 23.09
C ALA A 495 5.77 5.22 22.76
N SER A 496 6.15 4.18 23.52
CA SER A 496 7.27 3.28 23.21
C SER A 496 6.97 2.29 22.08
N ILE A 497 5.70 2.08 21.74
CA ILE A 497 5.28 1.23 20.62
C ILE A 497 5.48 2.00 19.29
N PRO A 498 6.03 1.38 18.23
CA PRO A 498 6.21 2.04 16.92
C PRO A 498 4.93 2.70 16.41
N VAL A 499 5.04 3.95 15.93
CA VAL A 499 3.90 4.84 15.70
C VAL A 499 2.77 4.21 14.86
N LYS A 500 3.09 3.53 13.75
CA LYS A 500 2.08 2.88 12.90
C LYS A 500 1.37 1.72 13.62
N GLU A 501 2.13 0.88 14.30
CA GLU A 501 1.61 -0.29 15.04
C GLU A 501 0.76 0.14 16.24
N ARG A 502 1.17 1.21 16.92
CA ARG A 502 0.45 1.81 18.05
C ARG A 502 -0.97 2.21 17.66
N TRP A 503 -1.14 2.92 16.55
CA TRP A 503 -2.47 3.39 16.13
C TRP A 503 -3.35 2.27 15.57
N ILE A 504 -2.78 1.21 14.98
CA ILE A 504 -3.51 0.00 14.63
C ILE A 504 -4.11 -0.64 15.89
N LYS A 505 -3.27 -0.94 16.89
CA LYS A 505 -3.69 -1.56 18.16
C LYS A 505 -4.69 -0.70 18.96
N ILE A 506 -4.59 0.63 18.88
CA ILE A 506 -5.58 1.53 19.48
C ILE A 506 -6.91 1.44 18.73
N SER A 507 -6.91 1.47 17.38
CA SER A 507 -8.16 1.40 16.60
C SER A 507 -8.91 0.07 16.74
N GLU A 508 -8.20 -1.05 16.96
CA GLU A 508 -8.82 -2.35 17.27
C GLU A 508 -9.67 -2.34 18.55
N LYS A 509 -9.49 -1.32 19.42
CA LYS A 509 -10.29 -1.11 20.64
C LYS A 509 -11.32 0.01 20.54
N VAL A 510 -11.34 0.78 19.45
CA VAL A 510 -12.29 1.89 19.24
C VAL A 510 -13.30 1.48 18.19
N GLU A 511 -14.54 1.23 18.62
CA GLU A 511 -15.57 0.66 17.76
C GLU A 511 -15.91 1.59 16.57
N GLY A 512 -15.76 1.04 15.37
CA GLY A 512 -16.07 1.74 14.12
C GLY A 512 -15.08 2.83 13.70
N LYS A 513 -13.86 2.89 14.28
CA LYS A 513 -12.84 3.91 13.94
C LYS A 513 -11.56 3.31 13.37
N THR A 514 -10.99 4.01 12.41
CA THR A 514 -9.72 3.64 11.75
C THR A 514 -8.49 4.14 12.51
N PRO A 515 -7.29 3.56 12.29
CA PRO A 515 -6.03 4.04 12.87
C PRO A 515 -5.77 5.53 12.60
N LYS A 516 -6.24 6.03 11.45
CA LYS A 516 -6.08 7.43 11.04
C LYS A 516 -6.96 8.35 11.87
N GLU A 517 -8.25 8.03 12.01
CA GLU A 517 -9.20 8.83 12.81
C GLU A 517 -8.78 8.89 14.28
N CYS A 518 -8.34 7.76 14.87
CA CYS A 518 -7.82 7.75 16.26
C CYS A 518 -6.61 8.69 16.44
N TYR A 519 -5.71 8.76 15.44
CA TYR A 519 -4.54 9.64 15.47
C TYR A 519 -4.91 11.12 15.25
N GLU A 520 -5.86 11.41 14.37
CA GLU A 520 -6.37 12.77 14.14
C GLU A 520 -7.09 13.30 15.38
N ARG A 521 -7.96 12.49 16.00
CA ARG A 521 -8.62 12.83 17.27
C ARG A 521 -7.64 13.05 18.42
N PHE A 522 -6.55 12.28 18.49
CA PHE A 522 -5.47 12.50 19.45
C PHE A 522 -4.78 13.88 19.26
N LYS A 523 -4.57 14.35 18.02
CA LYS A 523 -4.01 15.68 17.77
C LYS A 523 -4.92 16.78 18.29
N GLU A 524 -6.22 16.69 18.03
CA GLU A 524 -7.22 17.65 18.52
C GLU A 524 -7.17 17.76 20.05
N ILE A 525 -7.12 16.63 20.76
CA ILE A 525 -7.03 16.58 22.23
C ILE A 525 -5.73 17.25 22.71
N VAL A 526 -4.59 16.99 22.06
CA VAL A 526 -3.31 17.63 22.40
C VAL A 526 -3.34 19.14 22.15
N GLU A 527 -4.01 19.62 21.11
CA GLU A 527 -4.18 21.05 20.87
C GLU A 527 -5.11 21.71 21.88
N LEU A 528 -6.20 21.05 22.27
CA LEU A 528 -7.10 21.55 23.33
C LEU A 528 -6.38 21.64 24.69
N LEU A 529 -5.56 20.64 25.04
CA LEU A 529 -4.72 20.67 26.24
C LEU A 529 -3.65 21.76 26.20
N LYS A 530 -3.06 22.05 25.03
CA LYS A 530 -2.14 23.19 24.87
C LYS A 530 -2.87 24.53 25.01
N LYS A 531 -4.07 24.66 24.43
CA LYS A 531 -4.90 25.87 24.56
C LYS A 531 -5.35 26.11 26.00
N SER A 532 -5.74 25.07 26.74
CA SER A 532 -6.10 25.22 28.15
C SER A 532 -4.90 25.52 29.04
N GLN A 533 -3.72 24.92 28.80
CA GLN A 533 -2.48 25.27 29.50
C GLN A 533 -1.97 26.67 29.18
N ALA A 534 -2.26 27.20 27.99
CA ALA A 534 -1.94 28.58 27.60
C ALA A 534 -2.93 29.60 28.16
N ALA A 535 -4.19 29.20 28.40
CA ALA A 535 -5.20 30.04 29.06
C ALA A 535 -5.13 30.01 30.60
N ALA A 536 -4.37 29.08 31.18
CA ALA A 536 -4.10 28.95 32.61
C ALA A 536 -2.73 29.51 33.03
N LYS A 537 -2.09 30.29 32.14
CA LYS A 537 -0.84 31.03 32.36
C LYS A 537 -1.07 32.51 32.10
#